data_AF-A0A8J4R7C9-F1
#
_entry.id   AF-A0A8J4R7C9-F1
#
_cell.length_a   1.000
_cell.length_b   1.000
_cell.length_c   1.000
_cell.angle_alpha   90.00
_cell.angle_beta   90.00
_cell.angle_gamma   90.00
#
_symmetry.space_group_name_H-M   'P 1'
#
loop_
_entity.id
_entity.type
_entity.pdbx_description
1 polymer ?
#
loop_
_entity_poly.entity_id
_entity_poly.type
_entity_poly.pdbx_seq_one_letter_code
_entity_poly.pdbx_strand_id
1 'polypeptide(L)'
;MAAAVTVVSNPMLNLEEDPSFDVDKLSYEIFSILETKFLFGYDSIPTTPLQENLKLKPITTSNNISNNNNNNNNNFVGKVRVLSIDGGGATDGILAATALARLESFLRRKSGNPNARIAHFFDVVAGAGAGGILAALLFTRGKDGNPIFTADQALGFLIQNRRKLFRVSPESTLRRLLRRPAKLESLFAKTFGESTTLKDTLKTVLIPCYDLSSNGPFVFSRADAVEFDGYDFKMKDVCAATSAVGPVEMKSVDGRTKILAVNGEVAMNNPTAAAITHVLHNKQEFPMCNGVEDLLVVSLGNGESQFDVANSIHNGTQLVRIAGDGASDMVDQAVSMAFGQCRTSNYVRIQANESLAKKHGGLKKGMKSSSESVDMLAVTENMLEQKNVESVLFQGKKMVETTNLEKLELFAGDLIKEQERRKTSILPTVTLKQSSPSPRTSSATTLSNSTLSSC
;
A
#
# COMPACT_ATOMS: atom_id res chain seq x y z
N MET A 1 27.95 29.31 -42.10
CA MET A 1 28.76 29.07 -43.32
C MET A 1 30.02 28.33 -42.87
N ALA A 2 30.02 27.00 -43.02
CA ALA A 2 30.67 26.26 -44.13
C ALA A 2 32.21 26.30 -43.98
N ALA A 3 32.85 25.31 -43.37
CA ALA A 3 33.20 23.96 -43.87
C ALA A 3 34.29 23.97 -44.96
N ALA A 4 35.43 23.32 -44.67
CA ALA A 4 36.14 22.38 -45.56
C ALA A 4 37.56 22.12 -45.03
N VAL A 5 37.90 20.86 -44.71
CA VAL A 5 39.21 20.29 -45.06
C VAL A 5 38.98 18.84 -45.50
N THR A 6 39.72 18.52 -46.55
CA THR A 6 39.53 17.50 -47.58
C THR A 6 40.00 16.11 -47.17
N VAL A 7 39.37 15.12 -47.80
CA VAL A 7 39.69 13.68 -47.85
C VAL A 7 41.10 13.41 -48.40
N VAL A 8 41.82 12.45 -47.80
CA VAL A 8 42.89 11.69 -48.46
C VAL A 8 42.58 10.19 -48.32
N SER A 9 42.80 9.48 -49.41
CA SER A 9 42.30 8.15 -49.79
C SER A 9 43.25 6.98 -49.46
N ASN A 10 42.66 5.88 -48.91
CA ASN A 10 42.86 4.41 -49.10
C ASN A 10 44.29 3.78 -49.16
N PRO A 11 44.51 2.51 -48.68
CA PRO A 11 43.75 1.32 -49.13
C PRO A 11 43.49 0.17 -48.11
N MET A 12 42.64 -0.77 -48.54
CA MET A 12 42.32 -2.07 -47.93
C MET A 12 43.55 -2.89 -47.53
N LEU A 13 43.49 -3.54 -46.36
CA LEU A 13 44.06 -4.86 -46.09
C LEU A 13 43.18 -5.65 -45.11
N ASN A 14 43.28 -6.97 -45.22
CA ASN A 14 42.33 -8.01 -44.84
C ASN A 14 42.10 -8.27 -43.34
N LEU A 15 40.87 -8.74 -43.04
CA LEU A 15 40.45 -9.79 -42.10
C LEU A 15 41.44 -10.24 -41.01
N GLU A 16 41.13 -9.89 -39.75
CA GLU A 16 41.26 -10.80 -38.61
C GLU A 16 39.95 -10.76 -37.80
N GLU A 17 39.49 -11.94 -37.40
CA GLU A 17 38.20 -12.21 -36.75
C GLU A 17 38.19 -11.66 -35.31
N ASP A 18 37.25 -10.75 -35.03
CA ASP A 18 37.07 -10.11 -33.72
C ASP A 18 36.11 -10.95 -32.84
N PRO A 19 36.43 -11.31 -31.59
CA PRO A 19 35.64 -12.23 -30.75
C PRO A 19 34.42 -11.55 -30.10
N SER A 20 33.97 -10.41 -30.63
CA SER A 20 32.91 -9.58 -30.03
C SER A 20 31.49 -10.13 -30.26
N PHE A 21 31.30 -11.08 -31.17
CA PHE A 21 29.97 -11.60 -31.52
C PHE A 21 29.35 -12.57 -30.50
N ASP A 22 30.15 -13.23 -29.66
CA ASP A 22 29.64 -14.22 -28.69
C ASP A 22 29.17 -13.60 -27.36
N VAL A 23 29.67 -12.41 -27.01
CA VAL A 23 29.24 -11.70 -25.79
C VAL A 23 27.84 -11.11 -25.96
N ASP A 24 27.52 -10.63 -27.17
CA ASP A 24 26.19 -10.11 -27.50
C ASP A 24 25.16 -11.22 -27.58
N LYS A 25 25.55 -12.41 -28.05
CA LYS A 25 24.66 -13.58 -28.09
C LYS A 25 24.36 -14.12 -26.69
N LEU A 26 25.37 -14.25 -25.83
CA LEU A 26 25.17 -14.67 -24.44
C LEU A 26 24.35 -13.63 -23.67
N SER A 27 24.60 -12.34 -23.88
CA SER A 27 23.81 -11.26 -23.27
C SER A 27 22.37 -11.30 -23.77
N TYR A 28 22.14 -11.46 -25.07
CA TYR A 28 20.81 -11.59 -25.65
C TYR A 28 20.09 -12.85 -25.14
N GLU A 29 20.78 -13.99 -25.00
CA GLU A 29 20.21 -15.20 -24.43
C GLU A 29 19.88 -15.03 -22.94
N ILE A 30 20.73 -14.35 -22.15
CA ILE A 30 20.45 -14.05 -20.75
C ILE A 30 19.24 -13.12 -20.63
N PHE A 31 19.19 -12.04 -21.40
CA PHE A 31 18.06 -11.10 -21.38
C PHE A 31 16.78 -11.74 -21.92
N SER A 32 16.86 -12.56 -22.97
CA SER A 32 15.71 -13.30 -23.50
C SER A 32 15.24 -14.39 -22.54
N ILE A 33 16.14 -15.06 -21.80
CA ILE A 33 15.77 -16.01 -20.75
C ILE A 33 15.11 -15.30 -19.55
N LEU A 34 15.62 -14.14 -19.13
CA LEU A 34 15.01 -13.33 -18.08
C LEU A 34 13.64 -12.78 -18.52
N GLU A 35 13.53 -12.32 -19.76
CA GLU A 35 12.29 -11.76 -20.31
C GLU A 35 11.24 -12.86 -20.56
N THR A 36 11.64 -14.06 -21.00
CA THR A 36 10.69 -15.11 -21.35
C THR A 36 10.39 -16.07 -20.20
N LYS A 37 11.40 -16.50 -19.42
CA LYS A 37 11.26 -17.58 -18.42
C LYS A 37 10.95 -17.08 -17.01
N PHE A 38 11.39 -15.87 -16.64
CA PHE A 38 11.09 -15.28 -15.33
C PHE A 38 9.76 -14.51 -15.34
N LEU A 39 9.38 -13.94 -16.48
CA LEU A 39 8.22 -13.03 -16.60
C LEU A 39 6.92 -13.73 -17.02
N PHE A 40 6.97 -14.81 -17.82
CA PHE A 40 5.76 -15.40 -18.43
C PHE A 40 5.47 -16.86 -18.05
N GLY A 41 6.35 -17.53 -17.28
CA GLY A 41 6.17 -18.94 -16.93
C GLY A 41 6.34 -19.89 -18.13
N TYR A 42 6.36 -21.20 -17.86
CA TYR A 42 6.78 -22.23 -18.84
C TYR A 42 5.82 -22.46 -20.02
N ASP A 43 4.65 -21.82 -20.07
CA ASP A 43 3.56 -22.23 -20.97
C ASP A 43 3.32 -21.33 -22.19
N SER A 44 4.19 -20.37 -22.48
CA SER A 44 4.03 -19.49 -23.65
C SER A 44 5.28 -19.39 -24.51
N ILE A 45 5.37 -20.23 -25.53
CA ILE A 45 6.26 -20.01 -26.69
C ILE A 45 5.40 -19.41 -27.82
N PRO A 46 5.67 -18.18 -28.29
CA PRO A 46 5.11 -17.69 -29.54
C PRO A 46 5.86 -18.33 -30.72
N THR A 47 5.15 -19.06 -31.58
CA THR A 47 5.70 -19.56 -32.86
C THR A 47 5.95 -18.40 -33.81
N THR A 48 7.22 -18.17 -34.18
CA THR A 48 7.61 -17.29 -35.29
C THR A 48 7.42 -18.01 -36.64
N PRO A 49 7.08 -17.29 -37.73
CA PRO A 49 6.73 -17.90 -39.01
C PRO A 49 7.98 -18.16 -39.87
N LEU A 50 8.89 -19.02 -39.41
CA LEU A 50 9.99 -19.54 -40.23
C LEU A 50 10.34 -20.97 -39.78
N GLN A 51 9.36 -21.88 -39.87
CA GLN A 51 9.60 -23.33 -39.89
C GLN A 51 8.40 -24.08 -40.50
N GLU A 52 7.87 -23.56 -41.60
CA GLU A 52 7.21 -24.41 -42.59
C GLU A 52 8.30 -25.22 -43.29
N ASN A 53 8.53 -26.44 -42.82
CA ASN A 53 8.88 -27.63 -43.60
C ASN A 53 9.51 -28.66 -42.68
N LEU A 54 8.67 -29.50 -42.07
CA LEU A 54 8.96 -30.91 -41.77
C LEU A 54 7.62 -31.56 -41.38
N LYS A 55 6.90 -32.04 -42.40
CA LYS A 55 5.71 -32.89 -42.22
C LYS A 55 6.15 -34.23 -41.64
N LEU A 56 5.78 -34.51 -40.39
CA LEU A 56 5.70 -35.87 -39.84
C LEU A 56 4.28 -36.10 -39.30
N LYS A 57 3.75 -37.27 -39.66
CA LYS A 57 2.34 -37.69 -39.58
C LYS A 57 1.82 -37.78 -38.13
N PRO A 58 0.49 -37.65 -37.93
CA PRO A 58 -0.11 -37.53 -36.60
C PRO A 58 -0.09 -38.86 -35.84
N ILE A 59 0.40 -38.83 -34.61
CA ILE A 59 0.12 -39.86 -33.61
C ILE A 59 -1.25 -39.54 -33.02
N THR A 60 -2.15 -40.48 -33.19
CA THR A 60 -3.47 -40.55 -32.58
C THR A 60 -3.31 -40.68 -31.07
N THR A 61 -3.58 -39.60 -30.33
CA THR A 61 -3.90 -39.67 -28.90
C THR A 61 -5.40 -39.47 -28.74
N SER A 62 -6.03 -40.59 -28.42
CA SER A 62 -7.39 -40.76 -27.94
C SER A 62 -7.88 -39.61 -27.06
N ASN A 63 -9.04 -39.07 -27.45
CA ASN A 63 -9.95 -38.33 -26.59
C ASN A 63 -10.28 -39.16 -25.34
N ASN A 64 -9.58 -38.90 -24.25
CA ASN A 64 -10.10 -39.12 -22.91
C ASN A 64 -10.40 -37.75 -22.31
N ILE A 65 -11.66 -37.34 -22.48
CA ILE A 65 -12.31 -36.36 -21.63
C ILE A 65 -12.27 -36.93 -20.21
N SER A 66 -11.17 -36.67 -19.50
CA SER A 66 -11.17 -36.72 -18.06
C SER A 66 -11.64 -35.35 -17.60
N ASN A 67 -12.93 -35.26 -17.30
CA ASN A 67 -13.51 -34.24 -16.45
C ASN A 67 -12.74 -34.24 -15.12
N ASN A 68 -11.62 -33.52 -15.05
CA ASN A 68 -11.04 -33.11 -13.79
C ASN A 68 -11.88 -31.94 -13.27
N ASN A 69 -13.05 -32.28 -12.74
CA ASN A 69 -13.73 -31.49 -11.73
C ASN A 69 -12.88 -31.49 -10.46
N ASN A 70 -11.77 -30.74 -10.46
CA ASN A 70 -11.07 -30.34 -9.24
C ASN A 70 -11.49 -28.92 -8.84
N ASN A 71 -12.79 -28.64 -8.90
CA ASN A 71 -13.39 -27.42 -8.36
C ASN A 71 -14.44 -27.82 -7.32
N ASN A 72 -14.22 -27.40 -6.07
CA ASN A 72 -15.24 -26.91 -5.10
C ASN A 72 -14.98 -27.24 -3.61
N ASN A 73 -13.77 -27.62 -3.19
CA ASN A 73 -13.48 -27.73 -1.75
C ASN A 73 -12.92 -26.45 -1.10
N ASN A 74 -12.53 -25.43 -1.87
CA ASN A 74 -12.10 -24.13 -1.31
C ASN A 74 -13.27 -23.18 -0.96
N ASN A 75 -14.51 -23.53 -1.29
CA ASN A 75 -15.68 -22.65 -1.05
C ASN A 75 -16.05 -22.48 0.43
N PHE A 76 -15.41 -23.23 1.35
CA PHE A 76 -15.67 -23.13 2.79
C PHE A 76 -14.82 -22.07 3.49
N VAL A 77 -13.69 -21.65 2.91
CA VAL A 77 -12.74 -20.75 3.57
C VAL A 77 -13.02 -19.29 3.17
N GLY A 78 -12.94 -18.38 4.14
CA GLY A 78 -13.16 -16.96 3.88
C GLY A 78 -11.99 -16.21 3.32
N LYS A 79 -12.31 -15.16 2.58
CA LYS A 79 -11.31 -14.26 2.03
C LYS A 79 -10.88 -13.25 3.07
N VAL A 80 -9.58 -13.03 3.27
CA VAL A 80 -9.06 -11.99 4.16
C VAL A 80 -9.25 -10.62 3.49
N ARG A 81 -9.83 -9.67 4.23
CA ARG A 81 -10.20 -8.34 3.71
C ARG A 81 -9.12 -7.33 4.08
N VAL A 82 -8.47 -6.75 3.09
CA VAL A 82 -7.32 -5.85 3.25
C VAL A 82 -7.68 -4.45 2.73
N LEU A 83 -7.42 -3.45 3.56
CA LEU A 83 -7.45 -2.03 3.18
C LEU A 83 -6.02 -1.52 3.11
N SER A 84 -5.61 -0.96 1.97
CA SER A 84 -4.34 -0.27 1.81
C SER A 84 -4.58 1.19 1.47
N ILE A 85 -3.85 2.10 2.11
CA ILE A 85 -3.99 3.54 1.92
C ILE A 85 -2.62 4.15 1.64
N ASP A 86 -2.49 4.78 0.50
CA ASP A 86 -1.26 5.43 0.10
C ASP A 86 -0.91 6.65 0.97
N GLY A 87 0.33 7.11 0.83
CA GLY A 87 0.80 8.42 1.24
C GLY A 87 0.03 9.61 0.67
N GLY A 88 0.41 10.82 1.08
CA GLY A 88 -0.32 12.05 0.81
C GLY A 88 -0.57 12.36 -0.68
N GLY A 89 0.32 11.98 -1.60
CA GLY A 89 0.13 12.18 -3.04
C GLY A 89 -0.24 13.62 -3.43
N ALA A 90 -1.06 13.79 -4.47
CA ALA A 90 -1.52 15.10 -4.94
C ALA A 90 -2.49 15.81 -3.96
N THR A 91 -3.30 15.03 -3.22
CA THR A 91 -4.40 15.56 -2.40
C THR A 91 -4.13 15.59 -0.90
N ASP A 92 -2.91 15.28 -0.47
CA ASP A 92 -2.48 15.15 0.92
C ASP A 92 -3.37 14.20 1.76
N GLY A 93 -3.81 13.08 1.19
CA GLY A 93 -4.65 12.09 1.88
C GLY A 93 -6.16 12.31 1.76
N ILE A 94 -6.61 13.45 1.23
CA ILE A 94 -8.04 13.82 1.23
C ILE A 94 -8.84 12.93 0.28
N LEU A 95 -8.30 12.53 -0.88
CA LEU A 95 -9.00 11.62 -1.78
C LEU A 95 -9.29 10.27 -1.12
N ALA A 96 -8.30 9.67 -0.47
CA ALA A 96 -8.49 8.41 0.25
C ALA A 96 -9.49 8.56 1.40
N ALA A 97 -9.46 9.67 2.14
CA ALA A 97 -10.43 9.94 3.20
C ALA A 97 -11.86 10.12 2.67
N THR A 98 -12.05 10.81 1.53
CA THR A 98 -13.34 10.92 0.86
C THR A 98 -13.83 9.55 0.38
N ALA A 99 -12.95 8.75 -0.22
CA ALA A 99 -13.26 7.37 -0.62
C ALA A 99 -13.71 6.50 0.56
N LEU A 100 -13.04 6.62 1.72
CA LEU A 100 -13.41 5.91 2.95
C LEU A 100 -14.76 6.37 3.50
N ALA A 101 -15.06 7.67 3.46
CA ALA A 101 -16.36 8.21 3.87
C ALA A 101 -17.50 7.64 2.99
N ARG A 102 -17.28 7.60 1.66
CA ARG A 102 -18.22 6.98 0.71
C ARG A 102 -18.38 5.48 0.96
N LEU A 103 -17.27 4.76 1.15
CA LEU A 103 -17.27 3.33 1.44
C LEU A 103 -18.02 3.02 2.74
N GLU A 104 -17.78 3.75 3.82
CA GLU A 104 -18.50 3.56 5.09
C GLU A 104 -20.01 3.83 4.94
N SER A 105 -20.39 4.85 4.14
CA SER A 105 -21.79 5.14 3.80
C SER A 105 -22.44 3.99 3.03
N PHE A 106 -21.76 3.43 2.03
CA PHE A 106 -22.24 2.26 1.30
C PHE A 106 -22.38 1.04 2.21
N LEU A 107 -21.42 0.78 3.09
CA LEU A 107 -21.46 -0.32 4.05
C LEU A 107 -22.62 -0.18 5.03
N ARG A 108 -22.87 1.02 5.59
CA ARG A 108 -24.04 1.29 6.44
C ARG A 108 -25.35 1.02 5.71
N ARG A 109 -25.48 1.50 4.47
CA ARG A 109 -26.69 1.30 3.65
C ARG A 109 -26.92 -0.17 3.32
N LYS A 110 -25.90 -0.88 2.81
CA LYS A 110 -26.01 -2.27 2.36
C LYS A 110 -26.14 -3.26 3.52
N SER A 111 -25.56 -2.97 4.68
CA SER A 111 -25.71 -3.82 5.89
C SER A 111 -26.99 -3.54 6.68
N GLY A 112 -27.65 -2.40 6.46
CA GLY A 112 -28.75 -1.92 7.31
C GLY A 112 -28.30 -1.48 8.71
N ASN A 113 -26.99 -1.42 8.99
CA ASN A 113 -26.45 -1.04 10.29
C ASN A 113 -25.89 0.40 10.26
N PRO A 114 -26.55 1.38 10.91
CA PRO A 114 -26.03 2.76 10.95
C PRO A 114 -24.72 2.90 11.74
N ASN A 115 -24.41 1.92 12.60
CA ASN A 115 -23.19 1.84 13.39
C ASN A 115 -22.07 1.06 12.69
N ALA A 116 -22.26 0.64 11.43
CA ALA A 116 -21.18 0.08 10.62
C ALA A 116 -20.02 1.08 10.50
N ARG A 117 -18.79 0.57 10.67
CA ARG A 117 -17.52 1.31 10.57
C ARG A 117 -16.57 0.56 9.67
N ILE A 118 -15.63 1.27 9.03
CA ILE A 118 -14.58 0.66 8.20
C ILE A 118 -13.91 -0.54 8.89
N ALA A 119 -13.47 -0.40 10.14
CA ALA A 119 -12.78 -1.47 10.88
C ALA A 119 -13.60 -2.74 11.13
N HIS A 120 -14.92 -2.70 10.96
CA HIS A 120 -15.76 -3.91 11.09
C HIS A 120 -15.64 -4.82 9.85
N PHE A 121 -15.30 -4.25 8.69
CA PHE A 121 -15.28 -4.95 7.41
C PHE A 121 -13.88 -5.27 6.89
N PHE A 122 -12.83 -4.80 7.56
CA PHE A 122 -11.46 -5.11 7.21
C PHE A 122 -10.76 -5.88 8.32
N ASP A 123 -9.91 -6.81 7.92
CA ASP A 123 -9.12 -7.63 8.84
C ASP A 123 -7.69 -7.10 8.98
N VAL A 124 -7.19 -6.46 7.93
CA VAL A 124 -5.88 -5.77 7.90
C VAL A 124 -6.04 -4.39 7.29
N VAL A 125 -5.37 -3.41 7.89
CA VAL A 125 -5.14 -2.10 7.28
C VAL A 125 -3.66 -1.80 7.18
N ALA A 126 -3.23 -1.28 6.04
CA ALA A 126 -1.91 -0.71 5.87
C ALA A 126 -2.01 0.73 5.39
N GLY A 127 -1.17 1.61 5.93
CA GLY A 127 -1.25 3.03 5.60
C GLY A 127 0.09 3.74 5.74
N ALA A 128 0.52 4.46 4.70
CA ALA A 128 1.74 5.27 4.73
C ALA A 128 1.40 6.77 4.83
N GLY A 129 2.18 7.56 5.56
CA GLY A 129 1.99 9.02 5.60
C GLY A 129 0.58 9.41 6.06
N ALA A 130 -0.14 10.15 5.22
CA ALA A 130 -1.55 10.47 5.45
C ALA A 130 -2.43 9.21 5.61
N GLY A 131 -2.17 8.16 4.82
CA GLY A 131 -2.82 6.86 4.95
C GLY A 131 -2.55 6.18 6.29
N GLY A 132 -1.34 6.35 6.84
CA GLY A 132 -0.99 5.85 8.17
C GLY A 132 -1.77 6.54 9.29
N ILE A 133 -1.97 7.85 9.17
CA ILE A 133 -2.84 8.62 10.06
C ILE A 133 -4.29 8.13 9.95
N LEU A 134 -4.81 7.92 8.73
CA LEU A 134 -6.16 7.40 8.51
C LEU A 134 -6.33 6.00 9.10
N ALA A 135 -5.35 5.11 8.91
CA ALA A 135 -5.34 3.79 9.51
C ALA A 135 -5.41 3.87 11.05
N ALA A 136 -4.58 4.72 11.67
CA ALA A 136 -4.61 4.94 13.10
C ALA A 136 -5.97 5.47 13.60
N LEU A 137 -6.54 6.47 12.93
CA LEU A 137 -7.84 7.05 13.30
C LEU A 137 -9.00 6.04 13.20
N LEU A 138 -8.99 5.20 12.17
CA LEU A 138 -10.10 4.29 11.87
C LEU A 138 -9.99 2.92 12.54
N PHE A 139 -8.83 2.57 13.09
CA PHE A 139 -8.60 1.24 13.67
C PHE A 139 -8.11 1.25 15.11
N THR A 140 -7.76 2.41 15.70
CA THR A 140 -7.49 2.50 17.13
C THR A 140 -8.79 2.38 17.93
N ARG A 141 -8.81 1.53 18.96
CA ARG A 141 -9.97 1.32 19.82
C ARG A 141 -10.20 2.54 20.72
N GLY A 142 -11.39 3.11 20.65
CA GLY A 142 -11.90 4.13 21.56
C GLY A 142 -12.47 3.54 22.85
N LYS A 143 -12.90 4.42 23.75
CA LYS A 143 -13.41 4.05 25.09
C LYS A 143 -14.67 3.18 25.05
N ASP A 144 -15.47 3.32 24.00
CA ASP A 144 -16.70 2.57 23.75
C ASP A 144 -16.44 1.24 23.01
N GLY A 145 -15.17 0.91 22.74
CA GLY A 145 -14.77 -0.30 22.04
C GLY A 145 -14.83 -0.20 20.51
N ASN A 146 -15.37 0.90 19.96
CA ASN A 146 -15.40 1.19 18.52
C ASN A 146 -14.13 1.94 18.07
N PRO A 147 -13.91 2.14 16.76
CA PRO A 147 -12.89 3.07 16.29
C PRO A 147 -13.04 4.46 16.91
N ILE A 148 -11.92 5.12 17.23
CA ILE A 148 -11.97 6.48 17.78
C ILE A 148 -12.69 7.48 16.84
N PHE A 149 -12.63 7.25 15.53
CA PHE A 149 -13.22 8.12 14.50
C PHE A 149 -14.07 7.30 13.52
N THR A 150 -15.19 7.89 13.07
CA THR A 150 -15.86 7.47 11.83
C THR A 150 -15.07 7.91 10.60
N ALA A 151 -15.39 7.37 9.43
CA ALA A 151 -14.74 7.81 8.18
C ALA A 151 -14.97 9.31 7.89
N ASP A 152 -16.19 9.82 8.11
CA ASP A 152 -16.49 11.26 7.99
C ASP A 152 -15.70 12.12 8.98
N GLN A 153 -15.55 11.66 10.23
CA GLN A 153 -14.76 12.37 11.23
C GLN A 153 -13.28 12.38 10.85
N ALA A 154 -12.74 11.28 10.30
CA ALA A 154 -11.36 11.19 9.85
C ALA A 154 -11.09 12.12 8.65
N LEU A 155 -12.03 12.20 7.71
CA LEU A 155 -12.01 13.19 6.62
C LEU A 155 -12.00 14.62 7.17
N GLY A 156 -12.92 14.94 8.10
CA GLY A 156 -12.97 16.24 8.77
C GLY A 156 -11.66 16.57 9.50
N PHE A 157 -11.04 15.59 10.15
CA PHE A 157 -9.76 15.75 10.85
C PHE A 157 -8.63 16.14 9.89
N LEU A 158 -8.50 15.44 8.76
CA LEU A 158 -7.47 15.77 7.77
C LEU A 158 -7.69 17.16 7.18
N ILE A 159 -8.92 17.51 6.81
CA ILE A 159 -9.24 18.84 6.27
C ILE A 159 -8.89 19.96 7.26
N GLN A 160 -9.32 19.82 8.51
CA GLN A 160 -9.07 20.81 9.55
C GLN A 160 -7.59 20.97 9.89
N ASN A 161 -6.81 19.89 9.80
CA ASN A 161 -5.40 19.87 10.18
C ASN A 161 -4.43 19.84 8.98
N ARG A 162 -4.92 19.89 7.73
CA ARG A 162 -4.11 19.76 6.50
C ARG A 162 -2.88 20.65 6.49
N ARG A 163 -3.05 21.93 6.84
CA ARG A 163 -1.92 22.89 6.89
C ARG A 163 -0.89 22.55 7.97
N LYS A 164 -1.31 21.97 9.09
CA LYS A 164 -0.39 21.54 10.16
C LYS A 164 0.33 20.24 9.75
N LEU A 165 -0.42 19.29 9.20
CA LEU A 165 0.04 17.96 8.85
C LEU A 165 0.97 17.93 7.64
N PHE A 166 0.70 18.72 6.59
CA PHE A 166 1.36 18.54 5.29
C PHE A 166 2.07 19.80 4.77
N ARG A 167 1.55 21.01 5.00
CA ARG A 167 2.09 22.22 4.37
C ARG A 167 3.44 22.66 4.95
N VAL A 168 4.52 22.45 4.20
CA VAL A 168 5.82 23.12 4.42
C VAL A 168 5.76 24.47 3.71
N SER A 169 5.91 25.57 4.45
CA SER A 169 5.88 26.93 3.86
C SER A 169 7.15 27.14 3.02
N PRO A 170 7.09 27.67 1.78
CA PRO A 170 8.29 27.97 0.99
C PRO A 170 9.26 28.93 1.69
N GLU A 171 8.74 29.82 2.53
CA GLU A 171 9.50 30.78 3.36
C GLU A 171 9.97 30.20 4.71
N SER A 172 10.00 28.88 4.90
CA SER A 172 10.28 28.31 6.22
C SER A 172 11.74 28.51 6.62
N THR A 173 11.99 29.55 7.42
CA THR A 173 13.15 29.65 8.30
C THR A 173 13.32 28.35 9.10
N LEU A 174 14.57 27.93 9.33
CA LEU A 174 14.95 26.75 10.14
C LEU A 174 14.11 26.61 11.43
N ARG A 175 13.75 27.74 12.04
CA ARG A 175 12.92 27.84 13.26
C ARG A 175 11.49 27.30 13.10
N ARG A 176 10.88 27.31 11.91
CA ARG A 176 9.52 26.78 11.64
C ARG A 176 9.54 25.27 11.42
N LEU A 177 10.62 24.72 10.85
CA LEU A 177 10.85 23.28 10.76
C LEU A 177 11.03 22.67 12.15
N LEU A 178 11.77 23.36 13.04
CA LEU A 178 11.99 22.95 14.44
C LEU A 178 10.72 23.00 15.32
N ARG A 179 9.73 23.84 14.99
CA ARG A 179 8.48 24.01 15.78
C ARG A 179 7.32 23.09 15.34
N ARG A 180 7.41 22.47 14.17
CA ARG A 180 6.36 21.60 13.63
C ARG A 180 6.22 20.27 14.39
N PRO A 181 7.31 19.58 14.80
CA PRO A 181 7.23 18.35 15.58
C PRO A 181 6.38 18.52 16.84
N ALA A 182 6.62 19.57 17.64
CA ALA A 182 5.87 19.83 18.88
C ALA A 182 4.36 20.08 18.65
N LYS A 183 3.97 20.68 17.51
CA LYS A 183 2.56 20.91 17.18
C LYS A 183 1.86 19.62 16.74
N LEU A 184 2.54 18.77 15.98
CA LEU A 184 2.03 17.46 15.57
C LEU A 184 1.94 16.52 16.77
N GLU A 185 2.96 16.51 17.62
CA GLU A 185 2.96 15.76 18.87
C GLU A 185 1.77 16.15 19.75
N SER A 186 1.55 17.45 19.97
CA SER A 186 0.38 17.91 20.74
C SER A 186 -0.96 17.56 20.07
N LEU A 187 -1.04 17.58 18.74
CA LEU A 187 -2.23 17.18 18.01
C LEU A 187 -2.52 15.69 18.23
N PHE A 188 -1.53 14.83 18.01
CA PHE A 188 -1.71 13.38 18.14
C PHE A 188 -1.87 12.94 19.60
N ALA A 189 -1.20 13.59 20.56
CA ALA A 189 -1.45 13.37 21.99
C ALA A 189 -2.90 13.68 22.38
N LYS A 190 -3.49 14.76 21.82
CA LYS A 190 -4.91 15.08 22.04
C LYS A 190 -5.86 14.08 21.38
N THR A 191 -5.48 13.53 20.23
CA THR A 191 -6.31 12.57 19.48
C THR A 191 -6.28 11.17 20.09
N PHE A 192 -5.08 10.65 20.38
CA PHE A 192 -4.88 9.26 20.79
C PHE A 192 -4.66 9.10 22.30
N GLY A 193 -4.33 10.18 23.01
CA GLY A 193 -3.89 10.11 24.41
C GLY A 193 -2.42 9.70 24.55
N GLU A 194 -1.94 9.65 25.79
CA GLU A 194 -0.54 9.37 26.12
C GLU A 194 -0.20 7.88 26.28
N SER A 195 -1.23 7.05 26.49
CA SER A 195 -1.08 5.63 26.83
C SER A 195 -1.44 4.69 25.68
N THR A 196 -2.09 5.17 24.62
CA THR A 196 -2.58 4.33 23.53
C THR A 196 -1.44 3.89 22.62
N THR A 197 -1.39 2.60 22.32
CA THR A 197 -0.31 1.91 21.63
C THR A 197 -0.79 1.15 20.40
N LEU A 198 0.12 0.47 19.69
CA LEU A 198 -0.22 -0.40 18.56
C LEU A 198 -1.12 -1.57 19.00
N LYS A 199 -0.92 -2.12 20.20
CA LYS A 199 -1.74 -3.22 20.73
C LYS A 199 -3.20 -2.86 20.90
N ASP A 200 -3.51 -1.58 21.09
CA ASP A 200 -4.87 -1.06 21.28
C ASP A 200 -5.67 -0.93 19.98
N THR A 201 -5.11 -1.36 18.85
CA THR A 201 -5.84 -1.38 17.57
C THR A 201 -6.77 -2.59 17.47
N LEU A 202 -7.91 -2.38 16.79
CA LEU A 202 -9.00 -3.34 16.63
C LEU A 202 -8.66 -4.53 15.73
N LYS A 203 -7.76 -4.31 14.78
CA LYS A 203 -7.37 -5.21 13.69
C LYS A 203 -5.88 -5.10 13.44
N THR A 204 -5.32 -5.97 12.60
CA THR A 204 -3.91 -5.85 12.19
C THR A 204 -3.70 -4.52 11.48
N VAL A 205 -2.75 -3.72 11.98
CA VAL A 205 -2.36 -2.42 11.43
C VAL A 205 -0.90 -2.48 11.04
N LEU A 206 -0.57 -1.99 9.84
CA LEU A 206 0.77 -1.83 9.32
C LEU A 206 1.01 -0.37 8.91
N ILE A 207 1.93 0.32 9.58
CA ILE A 207 2.27 1.70 9.26
C ILE A 207 3.78 1.79 9.02
N PRO A 208 4.25 2.06 7.80
CA PRO A 208 5.67 2.15 7.51
C PRO A 208 6.26 3.52 7.90
N CYS A 209 7.57 3.51 8.16
CA CYS A 209 8.48 4.64 8.14
C CYS A 209 9.85 4.18 7.63
N TYR A 210 10.74 5.12 7.30
CA TYR A 210 12.14 4.84 7.04
C TYR A 210 12.96 5.12 8.30
N ASP A 211 13.70 4.15 8.81
CA ASP A 211 14.58 4.33 9.97
C ASP A 211 16.01 4.62 9.50
N LEU A 212 16.48 5.85 9.79
CA LEU A 212 17.83 6.29 9.46
C LEU A 212 18.91 5.57 10.29
N SER A 213 18.56 4.98 11.43
CA SER A 213 19.52 4.26 12.26
C SER A 213 19.94 2.94 11.60
N SER A 214 18.98 2.25 10.99
CA SER A 214 19.20 0.99 10.26
C SER A 214 19.39 1.17 8.75
N ASN A 215 19.16 2.36 8.20
CA ASN A 215 19.14 2.64 6.76
C ASN A 215 18.15 1.75 5.99
N GLY A 216 16.97 1.51 6.58
CA GLY A 216 15.99 0.61 6.01
C GLY A 216 14.54 0.96 6.35
N PRO A 217 13.57 0.34 5.66
CA PRO A 217 12.17 0.45 6.03
C PRO A 217 11.92 -0.20 7.38
N PHE A 218 11.13 0.46 8.22
CA PHE A 218 10.61 -0.06 9.46
C PHE A 218 9.08 -0.03 9.39
N VAL A 219 8.43 -1.14 9.76
CA VAL A 219 6.95 -1.23 9.75
C VAL A 219 6.45 -1.39 11.17
N PHE A 220 5.71 -0.39 11.64
CA PHE A 220 4.93 -0.53 12.87
C PHE A 220 3.81 -1.54 12.64
N SER A 221 3.89 -2.68 13.31
CA SER A 221 3.00 -3.83 13.13
C SER A 221 2.32 -4.16 14.47
N ARG A 222 0.99 -4.27 14.46
CA ARG A 222 0.26 -4.75 15.64
C ARG A 222 0.70 -6.17 16.03
N ALA A 223 0.92 -7.04 15.05
CA ALA A 223 1.31 -8.42 15.31
C ALA A 223 2.64 -8.47 16.08
N ASP A 224 3.63 -7.71 15.62
CA ASP A 224 4.96 -7.64 16.23
C ASP A 224 4.88 -7.03 17.64
N ALA A 225 4.07 -5.98 17.82
CA ALA A 225 3.84 -5.36 19.12
C ALA A 225 3.23 -6.36 20.12
N VAL A 226 2.26 -7.19 19.69
CA VAL A 226 1.64 -8.21 20.54
C VAL A 226 2.61 -9.35 20.87
N GLU A 227 3.55 -9.65 19.99
CA GLU A 227 4.56 -10.70 20.21
C GLU A 227 5.72 -10.25 21.09
N PHE A 228 6.18 -9.01 20.93
CA PHE A 228 7.34 -8.46 21.62
C PHE A 228 7.14 -6.97 21.96
N ASP A 229 7.24 -6.65 23.25
CA ASP A 229 7.02 -5.28 23.76
C ASP A 229 7.97 -4.24 23.16
N GLY A 230 9.14 -4.65 22.69
CA GLY A 230 10.07 -3.77 21.98
C GLY A 230 9.59 -3.33 20.59
N TYR A 231 8.52 -3.89 20.05
CA TYR A 231 7.86 -3.39 18.84
C TYR A 231 6.54 -2.67 19.13
N ASP A 232 6.21 -2.47 20.41
CA ASP A 232 5.04 -1.71 20.81
C ASP A 232 5.38 -0.23 20.96
N PHE A 233 4.78 0.62 20.14
CA PHE A 233 5.00 2.07 20.13
C PHE A 233 3.69 2.79 20.42
N LYS A 234 3.78 3.98 21.02
CA LYS A 234 2.60 4.83 21.23
C LYS A 234 2.05 5.27 19.89
N MET A 235 0.72 5.19 19.72
CA MET A 235 0.06 5.52 18.46
C MET A 235 0.32 6.97 18.02
N LYS A 236 0.43 7.89 18.99
CA LYS A 236 0.78 9.30 18.71
C LYS A 236 2.15 9.45 18.04
N ASP A 237 3.11 8.63 18.46
CA ASP A 237 4.48 8.67 17.98
C ASP A 237 4.57 7.98 16.61
N VAL A 238 3.85 6.86 16.41
CA VAL A 238 3.69 6.19 15.11
C VAL A 238 3.13 7.16 14.06
N CYS A 239 2.08 7.92 14.39
CA CYS A 239 1.51 8.93 13.50
C CYS A 239 2.50 10.07 13.21
N ALA A 240 3.28 10.49 14.20
CA ALA A 240 4.31 11.50 14.03
C ALA A 240 5.43 11.01 13.09
N ALA A 241 5.89 9.77 13.25
CA ALA A 241 6.93 9.15 12.44
C ALA A 241 6.51 9.00 10.97
N THR A 242 5.34 8.41 10.72
CA THR A 242 4.90 8.15 9.34
C THR A 242 4.61 9.44 8.57
N SER A 243 4.24 10.54 9.25
CA SER A 243 3.96 11.84 8.61
C SER A 243 5.11 12.86 8.70
N ALA A 244 6.28 12.42 9.19
CA ALA A 244 7.38 13.32 9.47
C ALA A 244 8.00 13.90 8.19
N VAL A 245 8.25 15.21 8.17
CA VAL A 245 9.00 15.87 7.07
C VAL A 245 10.52 15.79 7.29
N GLY A 246 10.96 15.45 8.51
CA GLY A 246 12.36 15.25 8.87
C GLY A 246 12.49 14.21 10.00
N PRO A 247 13.70 13.92 10.46
CA PRO A 247 13.94 12.85 11.43
C PRO A 247 13.22 13.08 12.76
N VAL A 248 12.56 12.05 13.27
CA VAL A 248 11.91 12.00 14.58
C VAL A 248 12.50 10.83 15.36
N GLU A 249 13.17 11.15 16.46
CA GLU A 249 13.64 10.12 17.39
C GLU A 249 12.46 9.62 18.23
N MET A 250 12.34 8.30 18.34
CA MET A 250 11.30 7.67 19.15
C MET A 250 11.78 6.33 19.71
N LYS A 251 11.04 5.85 20.71
CA LYS A 251 11.33 4.59 21.39
C LYS A 251 10.06 3.76 21.56
N SER A 252 10.23 2.44 21.62
CA SER A 252 9.18 1.53 22.07
C SER A 252 8.77 1.85 23.50
N VAL A 253 7.60 1.37 23.92
CA VAL A 253 7.06 1.59 25.26
C VAL A 253 8.00 1.08 26.36
N ASP A 254 8.69 -0.04 26.12
CA ASP A 254 9.70 -0.61 27.02
C ASP A 254 11.09 0.05 26.89
N GLY A 255 11.27 0.96 25.93
CA GLY A 255 12.51 1.68 25.65
C GLY A 255 13.62 0.85 24.97
N ARG A 256 13.38 -0.42 24.64
CA ARG A 256 14.41 -1.32 24.07
C ARG A 256 14.71 -1.04 22.61
N THR A 257 13.70 -0.65 21.85
CA THR A 257 13.87 -0.28 20.44
C THR A 257 13.87 1.22 20.33
N LYS A 258 14.92 1.76 19.71
CA LYS A 258 15.06 3.18 19.40
C LYS A 258 15.25 3.30 17.91
N ILE A 259 14.47 4.17 17.27
CA ILE A 259 14.57 4.44 15.85
C ILE A 259 14.63 5.95 15.59
N LEU A 260 15.21 6.29 14.45
CA LEU A 260 15.26 7.65 13.93
C LEU A 260 14.40 7.67 12.67
N ALA A 261 13.10 7.82 12.87
CA ALA A 261 12.11 7.62 11.84
C ALA A 261 11.96 8.86 10.94
N VAL A 262 11.75 8.61 9.66
CA VAL A 262 11.40 9.58 8.64
C VAL A 262 10.22 9.00 7.84
N ASN A 263 9.25 9.84 7.52
CA ASN A 263 8.13 9.62 6.59
C ASN A 263 7.89 8.18 6.05
N GLY A 264 6.67 7.66 6.23
CA GLY A 264 6.23 6.42 5.61
C GLY A 264 6.23 6.42 4.10
N GLU A 265 6.05 7.59 3.48
CA GLU A 265 6.03 7.76 2.02
C GLU A 265 7.39 7.47 1.37
N VAL A 266 8.49 7.72 2.10
CA VAL A 266 9.85 7.45 1.63
C VAL A 266 10.14 5.95 1.67
N ALA A 267 9.58 5.23 2.64
CA ALA A 267 9.76 3.79 2.76
C ALA A 267 8.86 3.01 1.79
N MET A 268 7.54 3.26 1.84
CA MET A 268 6.53 2.49 1.11
C MET A 268 5.31 3.37 0.85
N ASN A 269 5.34 4.23 -0.19
CA ASN A 269 4.21 5.13 -0.47
C ASN A 269 2.89 4.39 -0.74
N ASN A 270 2.94 3.24 -1.40
CA ASN A 270 1.83 2.29 -1.55
C ASN A 270 2.14 1.02 -0.74
N PRO A 271 1.56 0.84 0.46
CA PRO A 271 1.90 -0.29 1.34
C PRO A 271 1.15 -1.59 0.99
N THR A 272 0.50 -1.69 -0.18
CA THR A 272 -0.35 -2.84 -0.55
C THR A 272 0.42 -4.15 -0.59
N ALA A 273 1.61 -4.17 -1.21
CA ALA A 273 2.45 -5.37 -1.26
C ALA A 273 2.91 -5.81 0.15
N ALA A 274 3.21 -4.86 1.05
CA ALA A 274 3.56 -5.17 2.43
C ALA A 274 2.39 -5.80 3.18
N ALA A 275 1.16 -5.29 2.98
CA ALA A 275 -0.04 -5.84 3.58
C ALA A 275 -0.33 -7.27 3.11
N ILE A 276 -0.25 -7.52 1.80
CA ILE A 276 -0.44 -8.86 1.22
C ILE A 276 0.64 -9.80 1.75
N THR A 277 1.89 -9.38 1.74
CA THR A 277 3.02 -10.19 2.25
C THR A 277 2.81 -10.54 3.71
N HIS A 278 2.39 -9.59 4.54
CA HIS A 278 2.09 -9.84 5.95
C HIS A 278 0.99 -10.89 6.11
N VAL A 279 -0.12 -10.77 5.38
CA VAL A 279 -1.23 -11.74 5.45
C VAL A 279 -0.77 -13.13 5.03
N LEU A 280 -0.04 -13.25 3.92
CA LEU A 280 0.37 -14.55 3.39
C LEU A 280 1.40 -15.26 4.29
N HIS A 281 2.23 -14.52 5.04
CA HIS A 281 3.29 -15.11 5.86
C HIS A 281 2.94 -15.22 7.34
N ASN A 282 1.99 -14.42 7.85
CA ASN A 282 1.53 -14.52 9.23
C ASN A 282 0.43 -15.58 9.37
N LYS A 283 0.81 -16.86 9.28
CA LYS A 283 -0.14 -17.99 9.43
C LYS A 283 -0.74 -18.11 10.83
N GLN A 284 -0.21 -17.39 11.82
CA GLN A 284 -0.80 -17.36 13.15
C GLN A 284 -2.09 -16.52 13.18
N GLU A 285 -2.13 -15.40 12.45
CA GLU A 285 -3.34 -14.58 12.30
C GLU A 285 -4.19 -14.98 11.08
N PHE A 286 -3.57 -15.52 10.03
CA PHE A 286 -4.22 -15.85 8.74
C PHE A 286 -3.90 -17.30 8.30
N PRO A 287 -4.30 -18.31 9.07
CA PRO A 287 -3.86 -19.70 8.87
C PRO A 287 -4.28 -20.29 7.52
N MET A 288 -5.43 -19.86 6.99
CA MET A 288 -6.05 -20.46 5.80
C MET A 288 -5.84 -19.64 4.52
N CYS A 289 -5.17 -18.49 4.59
CA CYS A 289 -4.90 -17.66 3.41
C CYS A 289 -3.65 -18.17 2.71
N ASN A 290 -3.76 -18.76 1.52
CA ASN A 290 -2.64 -19.38 0.81
C ASN A 290 -2.15 -18.58 -0.39
N GLY A 291 -3.03 -17.79 -1.00
CA GLY A 291 -2.69 -16.96 -2.15
C GLY A 291 -3.54 -15.71 -2.24
N VAL A 292 -3.36 -14.97 -3.32
CA VAL A 292 -4.08 -13.71 -3.59
C VAL A 292 -5.56 -13.93 -3.91
N GLU A 293 -5.92 -15.14 -4.35
CA GLU A 293 -7.28 -15.61 -4.56
C GLU A 293 -8.12 -15.61 -3.26
N ASP A 294 -7.45 -15.76 -2.11
CA ASP A 294 -8.03 -15.73 -0.77
C ASP A 294 -8.11 -14.31 -0.19
N LEU A 295 -7.81 -13.28 -1.00
CA LEU A 295 -7.82 -11.89 -0.56
C LEU A 295 -8.95 -11.09 -1.22
N LEU A 296 -9.48 -10.13 -0.48
CA LEU A 296 -10.26 -9.00 -0.99
C LEU A 296 -9.52 -7.71 -0.62
N VAL A 297 -8.94 -7.04 -1.59
CA VAL A 297 -8.05 -5.91 -1.38
C VAL A 297 -8.64 -4.67 -2.02
N VAL A 298 -8.78 -3.59 -1.24
CA VAL A 298 -8.95 -2.24 -1.80
C VAL A 298 -7.74 -1.39 -1.45
N SER A 299 -7.17 -0.76 -2.47
CA SER A 299 -6.00 0.10 -2.37
C SER A 299 -6.39 1.52 -2.80
N LEU A 300 -6.21 2.48 -1.90
CA LEU A 300 -6.65 3.86 -2.08
C LEU A 300 -5.45 4.79 -2.31
N GLY A 301 -5.30 5.26 -3.54
CA GLY A 301 -4.35 6.31 -3.91
C GLY A 301 -4.83 7.70 -3.51
N ASN A 302 -3.92 8.68 -3.55
CA ASN A 302 -4.20 10.08 -3.22
C ASN A 302 -4.05 11.07 -4.39
N GLY A 303 -4.27 10.57 -5.59
CA GLY A 303 -4.20 11.31 -6.83
C GLY A 303 -2.80 11.39 -7.40
N GLU A 304 -2.71 11.36 -8.73
CA GLU A 304 -1.44 11.53 -9.45
C GLU A 304 -1.03 12.99 -9.51
N SER A 305 0.23 13.28 -9.17
CA SER A 305 0.78 14.64 -9.30
C SER A 305 1.14 14.91 -10.76
N GLN A 306 0.63 15.99 -11.36
CA GLN A 306 1.17 16.49 -12.62
C GLN A 306 2.35 17.43 -12.35
N PHE A 307 3.48 17.13 -13.00
CA PHE A 307 4.66 18.00 -13.02
C PHE A 307 4.68 18.73 -14.36
N ASP A 308 4.61 20.07 -14.34
CA ASP A 308 4.77 20.88 -15.55
C ASP A 308 6.20 20.73 -16.07
N VAL A 309 6.37 20.07 -17.23
CA VAL A 309 7.66 19.81 -17.89
C VAL A 309 8.48 21.09 -18.11
N ALA A 310 7.83 22.26 -18.14
CA ALA A 310 8.45 23.56 -18.37
C ALA A 310 9.17 24.15 -17.15
N ASN A 311 8.90 23.69 -15.92
CA ASN A 311 9.57 24.17 -14.70
C ASN A 311 10.41 23.03 -14.12
N SER A 312 11.73 23.14 -14.28
CA SER A 312 12.71 22.16 -13.81
C SER A 312 12.49 21.79 -12.33
N ILE A 313 12.82 20.54 -11.98
CA ILE A 313 12.74 20.00 -10.63
C ILE A 313 13.70 20.79 -9.72
N HIS A 314 13.18 21.82 -9.05
CA HIS A 314 14.00 22.74 -8.24
C HIS A 314 13.96 22.44 -6.74
N ASN A 315 13.21 21.43 -6.29
CA ASN A 315 12.98 21.16 -4.87
C ASN A 315 12.98 19.64 -4.56
N GLY A 316 13.75 19.22 -3.56
CA GLY A 316 13.80 17.82 -3.09
C GLY A 316 12.44 17.23 -2.69
N THR A 317 11.47 18.06 -2.28
CA THR A 317 10.10 17.59 -2.00
C THR A 317 9.39 17.07 -3.26
N GLN A 318 9.66 17.66 -4.43
CA GLN A 318 9.09 17.20 -5.70
C GLN A 318 9.72 15.88 -6.13
N LEU A 319 11.05 15.71 -5.94
CA LEU A 319 11.72 14.43 -6.20
C LEU A 319 11.16 13.30 -5.36
N VAL A 320 10.93 13.53 -4.06
CA VAL A 320 10.31 12.53 -3.17
C VAL A 320 8.91 12.15 -3.67
N ARG A 321 8.11 13.13 -4.13
CA ARG A 321 6.79 12.85 -4.71
C ARG A 321 6.87 12.03 -6.00
N ILE A 322 7.78 12.37 -6.93
CA ILE A 322 7.97 11.61 -8.17
C ILE A 322 8.39 10.16 -7.85
N ALA A 323 9.36 10.00 -6.95
CA ALA A 323 9.82 8.67 -6.53
C ALA A 323 8.70 7.87 -5.85
N GLY A 324 7.91 8.53 -4.99
CA GLY A 324 6.74 7.92 -4.34
C GLY A 324 5.64 7.50 -5.33
N ASP A 325 5.31 8.35 -6.30
CA ASP A 325 4.34 8.05 -7.36
C ASP A 325 4.82 6.87 -8.22
N GLY A 326 6.10 6.87 -8.65
CA GLY A 326 6.70 5.77 -9.39
C GLY A 326 6.74 4.45 -8.60
N ALA A 327 7.10 4.50 -7.32
CA ALA A 327 7.05 3.33 -6.44
C ALA A 327 5.62 2.78 -6.29
N SER A 328 4.63 3.68 -6.22
CA SER A 328 3.23 3.30 -6.08
C SER A 328 2.68 2.62 -7.33
N ASP A 329 3.07 3.10 -8.50
CA ASP A 329 2.73 2.51 -9.79
C ASP A 329 3.37 1.13 -9.97
N MET A 330 4.63 0.95 -9.55
CA MET A 330 5.27 -0.37 -9.57
C MET A 330 4.56 -1.38 -8.67
N VAL A 331 4.17 -0.98 -7.45
CA VAL A 331 3.40 -1.84 -6.54
C VAL A 331 2.04 -2.19 -7.14
N ASP A 332 1.33 -1.21 -7.70
CA ASP A 332 0.01 -1.45 -8.32
C ASP A 332 0.10 -2.43 -9.50
N GLN A 333 1.10 -2.27 -10.37
CA GLN A 333 1.36 -3.20 -11.46
C GLN A 333 1.67 -4.61 -10.96
N ALA A 334 2.60 -4.74 -10.00
CA ALA A 334 2.99 -6.04 -9.45
C ALA A 334 1.81 -6.75 -8.76
N VAL A 335 1.00 -6.03 -7.99
CA VAL A 335 -0.19 -6.58 -7.33
C VAL A 335 -1.25 -6.96 -8.35
N SER A 336 -1.59 -6.08 -9.30
CA SER A 336 -2.55 -6.39 -10.37
C SER A 336 -2.16 -7.67 -11.13
N MET A 337 -0.85 -7.84 -11.38
CA MET A 337 -0.29 -9.00 -12.04
C MET A 337 -0.40 -10.27 -11.20
N ALA A 338 -0.07 -10.20 -9.90
CA ALA A 338 -0.22 -11.33 -8.98
C ALA A 338 -1.66 -11.82 -8.93
N PHE A 339 -2.64 -10.90 -8.91
CA PHE A 339 -4.07 -11.26 -8.91
C PHE A 339 -4.55 -11.87 -10.25
N GLY A 340 -3.84 -11.66 -11.36
CA GLY A 340 -4.13 -12.30 -12.65
C GLY A 340 -5.60 -12.21 -13.06
N GLN A 341 -6.27 -13.34 -13.21
CA GLN A 341 -7.71 -13.39 -13.57
C GLN A 341 -8.64 -12.87 -12.46
N CYS A 342 -8.20 -12.85 -11.20
CA CYS A 342 -8.94 -12.30 -10.07
C CYS A 342 -8.76 -10.78 -9.92
N ARG A 343 -7.97 -10.12 -10.79
CA ARG A 343 -7.65 -8.69 -10.66
C ARG A 343 -8.88 -7.79 -10.68
N THR A 344 -9.93 -8.15 -11.42
CA THR A 344 -11.14 -7.33 -11.54
C THR A 344 -12.16 -7.54 -10.43
N SER A 345 -12.05 -8.64 -9.67
CA SER A 345 -13.01 -9.01 -8.62
C SER A 345 -12.45 -8.88 -7.21
N ASN A 346 -11.14 -9.09 -7.02
CA ASN A 346 -10.52 -9.21 -5.70
C ASN A 346 -9.53 -8.08 -5.38
N TYR A 347 -9.09 -7.30 -6.38
CA TYR A 347 -8.19 -6.17 -6.18
C TYR A 347 -8.78 -4.89 -6.80
N VAL A 348 -9.15 -3.93 -5.97
CA VAL A 348 -9.68 -2.63 -6.41
C VAL A 348 -8.68 -1.55 -6.08
N ARG A 349 -8.06 -0.96 -7.10
CA ARG A 349 -7.25 0.24 -6.97
C ARG A 349 -8.09 1.48 -7.29
N ILE A 350 -8.18 2.42 -6.35
CA ILE A 350 -8.78 3.73 -6.56
C ILE A 350 -7.67 4.75 -6.73
N GLN A 351 -7.61 5.35 -7.92
CA GLN A 351 -6.68 6.43 -8.24
C GLN A 351 -7.38 7.40 -9.20
N ALA A 352 -7.02 8.68 -9.13
CA ALA A 352 -7.64 9.70 -9.98
C ALA A 352 -6.66 10.82 -10.32
N ASN A 353 -7.01 11.61 -11.33
CA ASN A 353 -6.19 12.72 -11.77
C ASN A 353 -6.74 14.05 -11.23
N GLU A 354 -5.97 14.75 -10.41
CA GLU A 354 -6.40 16.00 -9.77
C GLU A 354 -6.60 17.13 -10.79
N SER A 355 -5.78 17.19 -11.85
CA SER A 355 -5.85 18.29 -12.82
C SER A 355 -7.09 18.22 -13.70
N LEU A 356 -7.55 17.01 -14.02
CA LEU A 356 -8.82 16.79 -14.72
C LEU A 356 -10.02 17.23 -13.87
N ALA A 357 -9.98 16.99 -12.55
CA ALA A 357 -11.02 17.42 -11.62
C ALA A 357 -11.09 18.95 -11.48
N LYS A 358 -9.94 19.64 -11.43
CA LYS A 358 -9.88 21.12 -11.36
C LYS A 358 -10.43 21.79 -12.63
N LYS A 359 -10.26 21.18 -13.81
CA LYS A 359 -10.81 21.71 -15.08
C LYS A 359 -12.33 21.61 -15.16
N HIS A 360 -12.92 20.53 -14.63
CA HIS A 360 -14.36 20.35 -14.59
C HIS A 360 -15.04 21.12 -13.43
N GLY A 361 -14.29 21.44 -12.37
CA GLY A 361 -14.79 22.13 -11.18
C GLY A 361 -14.92 23.65 -11.25
N GLY A 362 -14.66 24.31 -12.39
CA GLY A 362 -14.94 25.75 -12.57
C GLY A 362 -14.25 26.70 -11.57
N LEU A 363 -13.06 26.35 -11.07
CA LEU A 363 -12.39 27.11 -10.02
C LEU A 363 -11.53 28.24 -10.57
N LYS A 364 -12.05 29.48 -10.46
CA LYS A 364 -11.28 30.71 -10.70
C LYS A 364 -10.25 30.91 -9.59
N LYS A 365 -9.00 31.10 -9.99
CA LYS A 365 -7.84 31.42 -9.14
C LYS A 365 -8.11 32.70 -8.33
N GLY A 366 -8.30 32.63 -7.00
CA GLY A 366 -8.29 33.84 -6.15
C GLY A 366 -9.14 33.93 -4.87
N MET A 367 -9.71 32.86 -4.29
CA MET A 367 -10.58 32.99 -3.09
C MET A 367 -9.88 32.62 -1.76
N LYS A 368 -10.09 33.44 -0.73
CA LYS A 368 -9.42 33.38 0.60
C LYS A 368 -9.92 32.22 1.48
N SER A 369 -8.96 31.48 2.06
CA SER A 369 -8.90 30.63 3.28
C SER A 369 -10.11 29.90 3.89
N SER A 370 -11.36 30.37 3.82
CA SER A 370 -12.55 29.64 4.31
C SER A 370 -13.23 28.80 3.23
N SER A 371 -12.91 29.06 1.95
CA SER A 371 -13.40 28.32 0.79
C SER A 371 -12.51 27.13 0.40
N GLU A 372 -11.28 27.04 0.90
CA GLU A 372 -10.27 26.05 0.46
C GLU A 372 -10.63 24.62 0.86
N SER A 373 -11.33 24.42 2.00
CA SER A 373 -11.76 23.09 2.45
C SER A 373 -12.96 22.55 1.67
N VAL A 374 -13.95 23.43 1.38
CA VAL A 374 -15.13 23.09 0.58
C VAL A 374 -14.73 22.80 -0.86
N ASP A 375 -13.77 23.56 -1.38
CA ASP A 375 -13.16 23.37 -2.69
C ASP A 375 -12.48 21.99 -2.81
N MET A 376 -11.60 21.63 -1.86
CA MET A 376 -10.93 20.33 -1.89
C MET A 376 -11.89 19.15 -1.82
N LEU A 377 -12.96 19.24 -1.03
CA LEU A 377 -13.99 18.20 -0.98
C LEU A 377 -14.63 18.00 -2.35
N ALA A 378 -15.11 19.09 -2.97
CA ALA A 378 -15.71 19.04 -4.30
C ALA A 378 -14.75 18.46 -5.34
N VAL A 379 -13.46 18.85 -5.30
CA VAL A 379 -12.44 18.27 -6.17
C VAL A 379 -12.32 16.76 -5.97
N THR A 380 -12.24 16.28 -4.72
CA THR A 380 -12.11 14.84 -4.46
C THR A 380 -13.37 14.04 -4.80
N GLU A 381 -14.56 14.62 -4.67
CA GLU A 381 -15.79 13.98 -5.12
C GLU A 381 -15.81 13.84 -6.65
N ASN A 382 -15.45 14.90 -7.38
CA ASN A 382 -15.30 14.84 -8.84
C ASN A 382 -14.22 13.82 -9.26
N MET A 383 -13.17 13.63 -8.46
CA MET A 383 -12.15 12.60 -8.69
C MET A 383 -12.72 11.18 -8.53
N LEU A 384 -13.67 10.96 -7.61
CA LEU A 384 -14.37 9.68 -7.49
C LEU A 384 -15.35 9.43 -8.64
N GLU A 385 -15.85 10.48 -9.29
CA GLU A 385 -16.68 10.37 -10.50
C GLU A 385 -15.87 10.09 -11.78
N GLN A 386 -14.54 10.20 -11.73
CA GLN A 386 -13.70 9.84 -12.87
C GLN A 386 -13.77 8.33 -13.15
N LYS A 387 -13.68 7.99 -14.44
CA LYS A 387 -13.45 6.62 -14.90
C LYS A 387 -12.22 6.04 -14.20
N ASN A 388 -12.36 4.84 -13.66
CA ASN A 388 -11.26 4.17 -12.98
C ASN A 388 -10.16 3.78 -13.98
N VAL A 389 -8.94 3.71 -13.49
CA VAL A 389 -7.76 3.29 -14.25
C VAL A 389 -7.21 2.02 -13.62
N GLU A 390 -7.08 0.97 -14.43
CA GLU A 390 -6.49 -0.30 -14.03
C GLU A 390 -5.09 -0.45 -14.63
N SER A 391 -4.14 -0.89 -13.81
CA SER A 391 -2.82 -1.28 -14.29
C SER A 391 -2.87 -2.65 -14.96
N VAL A 392 -2.38 -2.73 -16.20
CA VAL A 392 -2.25 -3.94 -16.99
C VAL A 392 -0.78 -4.14 -17.36
N LEU A 393 -0.26 -5.33 -17.09
CA LEU A 393 1.13 -5.68 -17.31
C LEU A 393 1.58 -5.40 -18.75
N PHE A 394 2.67 -4.64 -18.92
CA PHE A 394 3.27 -4.20 -20.19
C PHE A 394 2.34 -3.44 -21.16
N GLN A 395 1.08 -3.24 -20.77
CA GLN A 395 0.09 -2.47 -21.52
C GLN A 395 -0.19 -1.11 -20.84
N GLY A 396 0.41 -0.88 -19.68
CA GLY A 396 0.29 0.35 -18.92
C GLY A 396 -1.07 0.49 -18.25
N LYS A 397 -1.55 1.73 -18.16
CA LYS A 397 -2.79 2.09 -17.48
C LYS A 397 -3.96 2.06 -18.46
N LYS A 398 -4.96 1.21 -18.20
CA LYS A 398 -6.19 1.09 -18.99
C LYS A 398 -7.35 1.76 -18.28
N MET A 399 -8.00 2.72 -18.94
CA MET A 399 -9.24 3.30 -18.45
C MET A 399 -10.39 2.31 -18.63
N VAL A 400 -11.19 2.13 -17.58
CA VAL A 400 -12.41 1.30 -17.62
C VAL A 400 -13.65 2.19 -17.58
N GLU A 401 -14.78 1.67 -18.07
CA GLU A 401 -16.03 2.45 -18.16
C GLU A 401 -16.61 2.80 -16.79
N THR A 402 -16.38 1.95 -15.78
CA THR A 402 -16.85 2.18 -14.41
C THR A 402 -16.04 3.28 -13.73
N THR A 403 -16.72 4.15 -13.00
CA THR A 403 -16.11 5.19 -12.18
C THR A 403 -15.44 4.63 -10.93
N ASN A 404 -14.57 5.43 -10.31
CA ASN A 404 -13.99 5.10 -9.01
C ASN A 404 -15.07 4.90 -7.92
N LEU A 405 -16.12 5.73 -7.92
CA LEU A 405 -17.22 5.64 -6.97
C LEU A 405 -18.03 4.35 -7.15
N GLU A 406 -18.35 3.99 -8.39
CA GLU A 406 -19.06 2.74 -8.70
C GLU A 406 -18.23 1.52 -8.28
N LYS A 407 -16.92 1.52 -8.52
CA LYS A 407 -16.04 0.44 -8.04
C LYS A 407 -16.02 0.33 -6.53
N LEU A 408 -15.99 1.45 -5.80
CA LEU A 408 -16.09 1.45 -4.35
C LEU A 408 -17.44 0.88 -3.87
N GLU A 409 -18.54 1.22 -4.55
CA GLU A 409 -19.85 0.69 -4.20
C GLU A 409 -19.95 -0.83 -4.46
N LEU A 410 -19.42 -1.30 -5.59
CA LEU A 410 -19.35 -2.73 -5.92
C LEU A 410 -18.51 -3.47 -4.87
N PHE A 411 -17.34 -2.95 -4.53
CA PHE A 411 -16.48 -3.53 -3.50
C PHE A 411 -17.15 -3.57 -2.12
N ALA A 412 -17.91 -2.53 -1.76
CA ALA A 412 -18.72 -2.55 -0.54
C ALA A 412 -19.73 -3.72 -0.55
N GLY A 413 -20.32 -4.02 -1.72
CA GLY A 413 -21.16 -5.20 -1.90
C GLY A 413 -20.42 -6.51 -1.64
N ASP A 414 -19.18 -6.64 -2.13
CA ASP A 414 -18.37 -7.84 -1.93
C ASP A 414 -17.91 -8.02 -0.48
N LEU A 415 -17.61 -6.93 0.22
CA LEU A 415 -17.36 -6.96 1.68
C LEU A 415 -18.58 -7.46 2.46
N ILE A 416 -19.80 -7.07 2.05
CA ILE A 416 -21.04 -7.53 2.67
C ILE A 416 -21.27 -9.01 2.39
N LYS A 417 -21.09 -9.46 1.13
CA LYS A 417 -21.18 -10.88 0.78
C LYS A 417 -20.22 -11.72 1.61
N GLU A 418 -18.97 -11.28 1.75
CA GLU A 418 -17.97 -11.97 2.57
C GLU A 418 -18.34 -11.95 4.07
N GLN A 419 -18.88 -10.84 4.59
CA GLN A 419 -19.36 -10.76 5.97
C GLN A 419 -20.50 -11.74 6.23
N GLU A 420 -21.47 -11.88 5.32
CA GLU A 420 -22.56 -12.84 5.44
C GLU A 420 -22.06 -14.28 5.33
N ARG A 421 -21.16 -14.56 4.37
CA ARG A 421 -20.54 -15.89 4.21
C ARG A 421 -19.84 -16.34 5.48
N ARG A 422 -19.18 -15.43 6.20
CA ARG A 422 -18.51 -15.71 7.47
C ARG A 422 -19.47 -16.05 8.62
N LYS A 423 -20.72 -15.58 8.62
CA LYS A 423 -21.69 -15.94 9.68
C LYS A 423 -22.03 -17.43 9.68
N THR A 424 -21.92 -18.08 8.52
CA THR A 424 -22.15 -19.51 8.35
C THR A 424 -20.88 -20.34 8.36
N SER A 425 -19.70 -19.72 8.50
CA SER A 425 -18.41 -20.41 8.53
C SER A 425 -18.14 -21.02 9.89
N ILE A 426 -17.75 -22.29 9.92
CA ILE A 426 -17.40 -23.02 11.15
C ILE A 426 -16.00 -22.61 11.63
N LEU A 427 -15.09 -22.29 10.70
CA LEU A 427 -13.72 -21.90 11.00
C LEU A 427 -13.54 -20.38 10.92
N PRO A 428 -12.78 -19.78 11.86
CA PRO A 428 -12.46 -18.37 11.79
C PRO A 428 -11.49 -18.12 10.63
N THR A 429 -11.83 -17.16 9.76
CA THR A 429 -10.93 -16.70 8.68
C THR A 429 -9.68 -16.01 9.22
N VAL A 430 -9.80 -15.34 10.38
CA VAL A 430 -8.74 -14.54 10.99
C VAL A 430 -8.71 -14.77 12.50
N THR A 431 -7.51 -14.97 13.05
CA THR A 431 -7.24 -15.29 14.46
C THR A 431 -6.34 -14.23 15.10
N LEU A 432 -6.91 -13.04 15.37
CA LEU A 432 -6.16 -11.96 16.01
C LEU A 432 -5.81 -12.29 17.46
N LYS A 433 -4.52 -12.25 17.80
CA LYS A 433 -4.06 -12.35 19.19
C LYS A 433 -4.59 -11.16 19.99
N GLN A 434 -5.18 -11.45 21.14
CA GLN A 434 -5.52 -10.43 22.13
C GLN A 434 -4.30 -10.12 23.00
N SER A 435 -4.07 -8.85 23.31
CA SER A 435 -3.10 -8.48 24.33
C SER A 435 -3.62 -8.93 25.70
N SER A 436 -3.07 -10.01 26.25
CA SER A 436 -3.34 -10.40 27.63
C SER A 436 -2.67 -9.39 28.58
N PRO A 437 -3.36 -8.83 29.59
CA PRO A 437 -2.78 -7.85 30.51
C PRO A 437 -1.76 -8.44 31.51
N SER A 438 -1.42 -9.74 31.41
CA SER A 438 -0.45 -10.35 32.32
C SER A 438 0.98 -10.16 31.82
N PRO A 439 1.89 -9.55 32.60
CA PRO A 439 3.30 -9.53 32.26
C PRO A 439 3.82 -10.96 32.24
N ARG A 440 4.41 -11.40 31.12
CA ARG A 440 5.24 -12.60 31.12
C ARG A 440 6.46 -12.31 31.98
N THR A 441 6.43 -12.73 33.24
CA THR A 441 7.62 -12.81 34.08
C THR A 441 8.49 -13.95 33.57
N SER A 442 9.35 -13.66 32.61
CA SER A 442 10.45 -14.54 32.25
C SER A 442 11.52 -14.47 33.34
N SER A 443 11.35 -15.27 34.38
CA SER A 443 12.42 -15.64 35.31
C SER A 443 12.70 -17.13 35.14
N ALA A 444 13.47 -17.48 34.12
CA ALA A 444 14.17 -18.75 34.08
C ALA A 444 15.45 -18.59 34.90
N THR A 445 15.35 -18.70 36.22
CA THR A 445 16.53 -18.91 37.08
C THR A 445 16.73 -20.41 37.16
N THR A 446 17.77 -20.90 36.49
CA THR A 446 18.29 -22.25 36.68
C THR A 446 18.77 -22.37 38.13
N LEU A 447 18.02 -23.10 38.96
CA LEU A 447 18.45 -23.54 40.28
C LEU A 447 19.51 -24.64 40.10
N SER A 448 20.76 -24.30 40.38
CA SER A 448 21.83 -25.26 40.64
C SER A 448 21.58 -25.95 41.99
N ASN A 449 21.35 -27.25 41.96
CA ASN A 449 21.29 -28.09 43.16
C ASN A 449 22.68 -28.19 43.80
N SER A 450 22.89 -27.51 44.92
CA SER A 450 23.95 -27.83 45.87
C SER A 450 23.35 -28.56 47.06
N THR A 451 23.38 -29.89 47.03
CA THR A 451 23.16 -30.75 48.20
C THR A 451 24.43 -30.81 49.03
N LEU A 452 24.40 -30.21 50.20
CA LEU A 452 25.31 -30.46 51.32
C LEU A 452 24.45 -31.01 52.46
N SER A 453 24.63 -32.28 52.79
CA SER A 453 24.30 -32.82 54.10
C SER A 453 25.37 -33.84 54.48
N SER A 454 26.04 -33.51 55.57
CA SER A 454 27.00 -34.28 56.36
C SER A 454 26.49 -35.66 56.79
N CYS A 455 27.35 -36.67 56.65
CA CYS A 455 27.85 -37.56 57.71
C CYS A 455 29.21 -38.12 57.25
#